data_AF-A0A2W7QW12-F1
#
_entry.id   AF-A0A2W7QW12-F1
#
_cell.length_a   1.000
_cell.length_b   1.000
_cell.length_c   1.000
_cell.angle_alpha   90.00
_cell.angle_beta   90.00
_cell.angle_gamma   90.00
#
_symmetry.space_group_name_H-M   'P 1'
#
loop_
_entity.id
_entity.type
_entity.pdbx_description
1 polymer ?
#
loop_
_entity_poly.entity_id
_entity_poly.type
_entity_poly.pdbx_seq_one_letter_code
_entity_poly.pdbx_strand_id
1 'polypeptide(L)' 'MIVSKNEKARILEAYFEKSISKGEMEKLLQEGITIPPIDWVYSNEDDKLKKEQRRQLIEKVFKVSFPKIEWV' A
#
# COMPACT_ATOMS: atom_id res chain seq x y z
N MET A 1 2.45 6.84 -11.09
CA MET A 1 3.62 5.98 -10.81
C MET A 1 3.46 4.68 -11.56
N ILE A 2 4.49 4.21 -12.27
CA ILE A 2 4.42 2.94 -12.98
C ILE A 2 4.96 1.86 -12.05
N VAL A 3 4.08 0.95 -11.59
CA VAL A 3 4.49 -0.24 -10.84
C VAL A 3 5.41 -1.07 -11.73
N SER A 4 6.64 -1.30 -11.27
CA SER A 4 7.65 -2.09 -11.97
C SER A 4 7.20 -3.54 -12.14
N LYS A 5 7.79 -4.26 -13.11
CA LYS A 5 7.46 -5.67 -13.35
C LYS A 5 7.65 -6.54 -12.10
N ASN A 6 8.66 -6.23 -11.28
CA ASN A 6 8.97 -6.97 -10.06
C ASN A 6 7.91 -6.72 -8.96
N GLU A 7 7.49 -5.47 -8.79
CA GLU A 7 6.43 -5.11 -7.84
C GLU A 7 5.08 -5.72 -8.24
N LYS A 8 4.76 -5.73 -9.55
CA LYS A 8 3.56 -6.41 -10.06
C LYS A 8 3.58 -7.90 -9.75
N ALA A 9 4.73 -8.57 -9.92
CA ALA A 9 4.87 -9.98 -9.62
C ALA A 9 4.60 -10.27 -8.13
N ARG A 10 5.16 -9.47 -7.21
CA ARG A 10 4.90 -9.61 -5.76
C ARG A 10 3.46 -9.35 -5.37
N ILE A 11 2.82 -8.34 -5.96
CA ILE A 11 1.39 -8.05 -5.70
C ILE A 11 0.51 -9.23 -6.16
N LEU A 12 0.80 -9.79 -7.33
CA LEU A 12 0.11 -10.97 -7.85
C LEU A 12 0.37 -12.21 -6.99
N GLU A 13 1.61 -12.44 -6.58
CA GLU A 13 1.99 -13.54 -5.67
C GLU A 13 1.21 -13.45 -4.36
N ALA A 14 1.16 -12.27 -3.74
CA ALA A 14 0.36 -12.06 -2.52
C ALA A 14 -1.15 -12.31 -2.72
N TYR A 15 -1.69 -12.03 -3.92
CA TYR A 15 -3.07 -12.37 -4.26
C TYR A 15 -3.27 -13.88 -4.41
N PHE A 16 -2.37 -14.57 -5.11
CA PHE A 16 -2.42 -16.04 -5.27
C PHE A 16 -2.24 -16.78 -3.94
N GLU A 17 -1.40 -16.26 -3.04
CA GLU A 17 -1.23 -16.75 -1.66
C GLU A 17 -2.44 -16.44 -0.76
N LYS A 18 -3.47 -15.74 -1.25
CA LYS A 18 -4.63 -15.26 -0.48
C LYS A 18 -4.25 -14.33 0.69
N SER A 19 -3.07 -13.73 0.62
CA SER A 19 -2.61 -12.72 1.57
C SER A 19 -3.33 -11.39 1.36
N ILE A 20 -3.82 -11.10 0.16
CA ILE A 20 -4.63 -9.91 -0.15
C ILE A 20 -5.84 -10.29 -1.00
N SER A 21 -6.91 -9.50 -0.92
CA SER A 21 -8.10 -9.62 -1.76
C SER A 21 -7.88 -9.05 -3.17
N LYS A 22 -8.79 -9.38 -4.09
CA LYS A 22 -8.75 -8.84 -5.46
C LYS A 22 -8.79 -7.31 -5.49
N GLY A 23 -9.62 -6.70 -4.65
CA GLY A 23 -9.73 -5.24 -4.59
C GLY A 23 -8.47 -4.56 -4.04
N GLU A 24 -7.79 -5.19 -3.07
CA GLU A 24 -6.51 -4.72 -2.53
C GLU A 24 -5.38 -4.85 -3.57
N MET A 25 -5.36 -5.95 -4.32
CA MET A 25 -4.45 -6.15 -5.44
C MET A 25 -4.63 -5.07 -6.52
N GLU A 26 -5.88 -4.82 -6.94
CA GLU A 26 -6.20 -3.79 -7.95
C GLU A 26 -5.79 -2.39 -7.48
N LYS A 27 -6.04 -2.06 -6.21
CA LYS A 27 -5.57 -0.80 -5.60
C LYS A 27 -4.05 -0.66 -5.65
N LEU A 28 -3.30 -1.68 -5.22
CA LEU A 28 -1.84 -1.64 -5.25
C LEU A 28 -1.28 -1.53 -6.67
N LEU A 29 -1.94 -2.13 -7.66
CA LEU A 29 -1.56 -2.02 -9.07
C LEU A 29 -1.85 -0.65 -9.67
N GLN A 30 -2.91 0.04 -9.22
CA GLN A 30 -3.28 1.39 -9.67
C GLN A 30 -2.48 2.49 -8.95
N GLU A 31 -2.46 2.45 -7.62
CA GLU A 31 -1.85 3.49 -6.77
C GLU A 31 -0.33 3.31 -6.66
N GLY A 32 0.16 2.08 -6.87
CA GLY A 32 1.54 1.71 -6.64
C GLY A 32 1.90 1.62 -5.17
N ILE A 33 3.14 1.22 -4.94
CA ILE A 33 3.64 0.86 -3.61
C ILE A 33 4.33 2.01 -2.90
N THR A 34 4.53 3.14 -3.58
CA THR A 34 5.13 4.33 -3.00
C THR A 34 4.03 5.20 -2.41
N ILE A 35 4.17 5.54 -1.13
CA ILE A 35 3.34 6.54 -0.47
C ILE A 35 4.01 7.90 -0.70
N PRO A 36 3.47 8.80 -1.54
CA PRO A 36 4.06 10.10 -1.79
C PRO A 36 4.03 10.97 -0.52
N PRO A 37 4.98 11.90 -0.32
CA PRO A 37 5.06 12.78 0.87
C PRO A 37 3.74 13.44 1.30
N ILE A 38 2.87 13.77 0.36
CA ILE A 38 1.54 14.33 0.63
C ILE A 38 0.60 13.37 1.40
N ASP A 39 0.83 12.07 1.27
CA ASP A 39 0.12 11.01 1.98
C ASP A 39 0.79 10.63 3.32
N TRP A 40 1.90 11.29 3.69
CA TRP A 40 2.58 11.10 4.98
C TRP A 40 1.96 11.88 6.13
N VAL A 41 0.90 12.63 5.85
CA VAL A 41 0.24 13.49 6.81
C VAL A 41 -1.23 13.08 6.91
N TYR A 42 -1.73 12.90 8.13
CA TYR A 42 -3.15 12.72 8.38
C TYR A 42 -3.87 14.06 8.43
N SER A 43 -5.00 14.21 7.73
CA SER A 43 -5.83 15.41 7.81
C SER A 43 -7.11 15.21 8.64
N ASN A 44 -7.55 13.97 8.85
CA ASN A 44 -8.69 13.58 9.68
C ASN A 44 -8.63 12.07 9.99
N GLU A 45 -9.56 11.57 10.81
CA GLU A 45 -9.58 10.15 11.23
C GLU A 45 -9.87 9.16 10.09
N ASP A 46 -10.75 9.52 9.14
CA ASP A 46 -11.04 8.69 7.96
C ASP A 46 -9.81 8.55 7.05
N ASP A 47 -9.10 9.66 6.85
CA ASP A 47 -7.88 9.76 6.07
C ASP A 47 -6.76 8.95 6.71
N LYS A 48 -6.68 9.00 8.05
CA LYS A 48 -5.81 8.12 8.84
C LYS A 48 -6.09 6.65 8.60
N LEU A 49 -7.35 6.23 8.67
CA LEU A 49 -7.70 4.83 8.47
C LEU A 49 -7.29 4.34 7.07
N LYS A 50 -7.58 5.11 6.02
CA LYS A 50 -7.25 4.76 4.64
C LYS A 50 -5.74 4.68 4.39
N LYS A 51 -5.00 5.68 4.86
CA LYS A 51 -3.55 5.75 4.70
C LYS A 51 -2.83 4.65 5.48
N GLU A 52 -3.29 4.36 6.69
CA GLU A 52 -2.74 3.28 7.51
C GLU A 52 -3.07 1.89 6.92
N GLN A 53 -4.29 1.69 6.41
CA GLN A 53 -4.65 0.46 5.68
C GLN A 53 -3.75 0.26 4.46
N ARG A 54 -3.52 1.32 3.67
CA ARG A 54 -2.61 1.28 2.52
C ARG A 54 -1.18 0.95 2.94
N ARG A 55 -0.67 1.58 4.00
CA ARG A 55 0.65 1.29 4.59
C ARG A 55 0.76 -0.19 4.96
N GLN A 56 -0.18 -0.71 5.72
CA GLN A 56 -0.20 -2.12 6.15
C GLN A 56 -0.26 -3.09 4.97
N LEU A 57 -1.04 -2.77 3.94
CA LEU A 57 -1.09 -3.54 2.70
C LEU A 57 0.27 -3.64 2.02
N ILE A 58 0.99 -2.52 1.91
CA ILE A 58 2.31 -2.49 1.31
C ILE A 58 3.31 -3.27 2.18
N GLU A 59 3.30 -3.09 3.51
CA GLU A 59 4.14 -3.86 4.43
C GLU A 59 3.88 -5.37 4.31
N LYS A 60 2.61 -5.78 4.19
CA LYS A 60 2.21 -7.19 4.05
C LYS A 60 2.72 -7.82 2.76
N VAL A 61 2.58 -7.11 1.62
CA VAL A 61 2.98 -7.63 0.30
C VAL A 61 4.49 -7.62 0.12
N PHE A 62 5.18 -6.59 0.60
CA PHE A 62 6.61 -6.41 0.35
C PHE A 62 7.50 -6.89 1.48
N LYS A 63 6.93 -7.23 2.64
CA LYS A 63 7.64 -7.64 3.87
C LYS A 63 8.72 -6.63 4.27
N VAL A 64 8.46 -5.35 4.01
CA VAL A 64 9.33 -4.21 4.37
C VAL A 64 8.63 -3.38 5.43
N SER A 65 9.40 -2.76 6.33
CA SER A 65 8.87 -1.69 7.17
C SER A 65 8.72 -0.44 6.34
N PHE A 66 7.49 0.07 6.27
CA PHE A 66 7.24 1.42 5.75
C PHE A 66 7.40 2.42 6.90
N PRO A 67 7.98 3.60 6.64
CA PRO A 67 8.05 4.62 7.68
C PRO A 67 6.63 4.97 8.20
N LYS A 68 6.55 5.46 9.44
CA LYS A 68 5.27 5.81 10.07
C LYS A 68 4.76 7.14 9.52
N ILE A 69 3.47 7.20 9.21
CA ILE A 69 2.76 8.41 8.76
C ILE A 69 2.52 9.30 9.99
N GLU A 70 2.75 10.60 9.85
CA GLU A 70 2.71 11.58 10.93
C GLU A 70 1.37 12.35 10.98
N TRP A 71 1.04 12.87 12.15
CA TRP A 71 -0.05 13.84 12.32
C TRP A 71 0.50 15.24 12.14
N VAL A 72 -0.23 16.10 11.44
CA VAL A 72 0.04 17.55 11.34
C VAL A 72 -1.18 18.33 11.80
#